data_AF-A0A7J3TY18-F1
#
_entry.id   AF-A0A7J3TY18-F1
#
_cell.length_a   1.000
_cell.length_b   1.000
_cell.length_c   1.000
_cell.angle_alpha   90.00
_cell.angle_beta   90.00
_cell.angle_gamma   90.00
#
_symmetry.space_group_name_H-M   'P 1'
#
loop_
_entity.id
_entity.type
_entity.pdbx_description
1 polymer ?
#
loop_
_entity_poly.entity_id
_entity_poly.type
_entity_poly.pdbx_seq_one_letter_code
_entity_poly.pdbx_strand_id
1 'polypeptide(L)'
;MSRWVQVNTPKVGDEWKPMSLQEAFEKGPPPVGPISVPGDFKDNVVRVAKPYFRDEELQRARDREHVIEDPLALYVPYHSPEMGIYFRVKRMLSDFQAFASKYSWPSGVTVNELWHIYVMTIFWHEMAHHVVEDVATLMEWMGGSNQYPLMSHLAEERFCEFNAFTTAERQPSPPGRHKIPLLPSIQVPSGIKGKSGVAPFNKRLILSCLYYHWGRDYPTSTYRPIVEGDASHAVDGLWNGLWGAHKGGYDVVKAPYEIYKCLYCTTL
;
A
#
# COMPACT_ATOMS: atom_id res chain seq x y z
N MET A 1 10.95 20.16 19.83
CA MET A 1 10.19 19.16 19.06
C MET A 1 9.39 19.88 17.99
N SER A 2 9.64 19.58 16.72
CA SER A 2 9.12 20.35 15.59
C SER A 2 7.62 20.08 15.38
N ARG A 3 6.91 21.11 14.91
CA ARG A 3 5.48 21.13 14.56
C ARG A 3 5.03 20.02 13.58
N TRP A 4 5.96 19.25 13.04
CA TRP A 4 5.74 18.18 12.07
C TRP A 4 5.36 16.84 12.70
N VAL A 5 5.73 16.56 13.96
CA VAL A 5 5.50 15.26 14.60
C VAL A 5 4.03 15.05 14.99
N GLN A 6 3.26 16.12 15.22
CA GLN A 6 1.86 16.02 15.66
C GLN A 6 0.83 15.83 14.55
N VAL A 7 1.19 15.98 13.27
CA VAL A 7 0.19 16.12 12.20
C VAL A 7 -0.40 14.76 11.74
N ASN A 8 0.21 13.63 12.10
CA ASN A 8 -0.12 12.34 11.46
C ASN A 8 -0.28 11.14 12.38
N THR A 9 -0.47 11.32 13.69
CA THR A 9 -0.87 10.18 14.55
C THR A 9 -2.27 9.73 14.13
N PRO A 10 -2.45 8.49 13.64
CA PRO A 10 -3.80 7.96 13.40
C PRO A 10 -4.56 7.93 14.73
N LYS A 11 -5.77 8.46 14.77
CA LYS A 11 -6.61 8.51 15.98
C LYS A 11 -7.79 7.57 15.83
N VAL A 12 -8.27 7.03 16.95
CA VAL A 12 -9.52 6.26 16.98
C VAL A 12 -10.64 7.01 16.29
N GLY A 13 -11.28 6.36 15.31
CA GLY A 13 -12.36 6.92 14.50
C GLY A 13 -11.90 7.71 13.27
N ASP A 14 -10.59 7.90 13.05
CA ASP A 14 -10.08 8.40 11.78
C ASP A 14 -10.41 7.39 10.68
N GLU A 15 -10.94 7.89 9.56
CA GLU A 15 -11.28 7.09 8.39
C GLU A 15 -10.82 7.83 7.15
N TRP A 16 -10.19 7.13 6.21
CA TRP A 16 -9.90 7.72 4.91
C TRP A 16 -11.20 7.76 4.11
N LYS A 17 -11.68 8.97 3.80
CA LYS A 17 -12.96 9.16 3.13
C LYS A 17 -12.80 9.33 1.62
N PRO A 18 -13.39 8.45 0.80
CA PRO A 18 -13.37 8.63 -0.65
C PRO A 18 -14.14 9.89 -1.04
N MET A 19 -13.84 10.40 -2.22
CA MET A 19 -14.75 11.31 -2.91
C MET A 19 -15.99 10.54 -3.35
N SER A 20 -17.16 11.18 -3.27
CA SER A 20 -18.33 10.71 -4.03
C SER A 20 -17.97 10.67 -5.51
N LEU A 21 -18.14 9.52 -6.16
CA LEU A 21 -17.84 9.38 -7.59
C LEU A 21 -18.74 10.29 -8.44
N GLN A 22 -20.00 10.44 -8.04
CA GLN A 22 -20.91 11.38 -8.69
C GLN A 22 -20.35 12.81 -8.64
N GLU A 23 -20.01 13.28 -7.44
CA GLU A 23 -19.46 14.63 -7.29
C GLU A 23 -18.11 14.80 -8.01
N ALA A 24 -17.27 13.76 -8.02
CA ALA A 24 -15.99 13.81 -8.68
C ALA A 24 -16.14 13.92 -10.21
N PHE A 25 -17.11 13.22 -10.80
CA PHE A 25 -17.38 13.34 -12.24
C PHE A 25 -18.12 14.62 -12.61
N GLU A 26 -18.89 15.22 -11.70
CA GLU A 26 -19.54 16.52 -11.91
C GLU A 26 -18.57 17.71 -11.78
N LYS A 27 -17.66 17.68 -10.79
CA LYS A 27 -16.74 18.79 -10.47
C LYS A 27 -15.39 18.68 -11.17
N GLY A 28 -15.03 17.49 -11.67
CA GLY A 28 -13.74 17.20 -12.28
C GLY A 28 -13.64 17.62 -13.74
N PRO A 29 -12.44 17.50 -14.35
CA PRO A 29 -12.29 17.59 -15.79
C PRO A 29 -13.19 16.55 -16.49
N PRO A 30 -13.71 16.84 -17.69
CA PRO A 30 -14.58 15.92 -18.40
C PRO A 30 -13.88 14.58 -18.61
N PRO A 31 -14.53 13.46 -18.26
CA PRO A 31 -13.95 12.14 -18.43
C PRO A 31 -13.87 11.77 -19.93
N VAL A 32 -12.80 11.09 -20.33
CA VAL A 32 -12.58 10.66 -21.73
C VAL A 32 -13.12 9.23 -21.97
N GLY A 33 -13.56 8.56 -20.90
CA GLY A 33 -14.05 7.17 -20.93
C GLY A 33 -13.08 6.19 -20.29
N PRO A 34 -13.40 4.88 -20.32
CA PRO A 34 -12.52 3.84 -19.82
C PRO A 34 -11.20 3.77 -20.56
N ILE A 35 -10.13 3.47 -19.83
CA ILE A 35 -8.82 3.26 -20.43
C ILE A 35 -8.63 1.76 -20.67
N SER A 36 -8.39 1.39 -21.93
CA SER A 36 -7.93 0.04 -22.27
C SER A 36 -6.46 -0.10 -21.88
N VAL A 37 -6.13 -1.15 -21.12
CA VAL A 37 -4.74 -1.50 -20.79
C VAL A 37 -4.08 -2.10 -22.04
N PRO A 38 -3.05 -1.46 -22.60
CA PRO A 38 -2.35 -1.98 -23.78
C PRO A 38 -1.79 -3.39 -23.55
N GLY A 39 -1.72 -4.21 -24.60
CA GLY A 39 -1.18 -5.58 -24.48
C GLY A 39 0.28 -5.60 -24.01
N ASP A 40 1.10 -4.73 -24.60
CA ASP A 40 2.53 -4.56 -24.29
C ASP A 40 2.79 -4.01 -22.88
N PHE A 41 1.80 -3.35 -22.27
CA PHE A 41 1.88 -2.89 -20.88
C PHE A 41 2.08 -4.06 -19.92
N LYS A 42 1.29 -5.13 -20.07
CA LYS A 42 1.38 -6.32 -19.20
C LYS A 42 2.74 -7.00 -19.36
N ASP A 43 3.18 -7.16 -20.60
CA ASP A 43 4.48 -7.77 -20.91
C ASP A 43 5.62 -6.95 -20.29
N ASN A 44 5.52 -5.62 -20.33
CA ASN A 44 6.48 -4.74 -19.70
C ASN A 44 6.50 -4.89 -18.17
N VAL A 45 5.35 -4.95 -17.51
CA VAL A 45 5.26 -5.17 -16.05
C VAL A 45 5.88 -6.51 -15.67
N VAL A 46 5.52 -7.59 -16.36
CA VAL A 46 6.07 -8.94 -16.09
C VAL A 46 7.58 -8.96 -16.30
N ARG A 47 8.07 -8.31 -17.36
CA ARG A 47 9.51 -8.20 -17.65
C ARG A 47 10.27 -7.52 -16.52
N VAL A 48 9.72 -6.44 -15.95
CA VAL A 48 10.34 -5.72 -14.81
C VAL A 48 10.26 -6.54 -13.53
N ALA A 49 9.17 -7.28 -13.31
CA ALA A 49 8.95 -8.09 -12.12
C ALA A 49 9.78 -9.38 -12.07
N LYS A 50 10.10 -9.96 -13.24
CA LYS A 50 10.72 -11.28 -13.38
C LYS A 50 11.97 -11.52 -12.49
N PRO A 51 12.92 -10.57 -12.34
CA PRO A 51 14.09 -10.77 -11.47
C PRO A 51 13.75 -10.97 -9.99
N TYR A 52 12.55 -10.54 -9.58
CA TYR A 52 12.07 -10.56 -8.20
C TYR A 52 11.17 -11.76 -7.90
N PHE A 53 10.97 -12.68 -8.85
CA PHE A 53 10.14 -13.87 -8.62
C PHE A 53 10.78 -14.81 -7.60
N ARG A 54 9.98 -15.20 -6.59
CA ARG A 54 10.40 -16.02 -5.43
C ARG A 54 9.31 -17.03 -5.02
N ASP A 55 8.71 -17.71 -6.01
CA ASP A 55 7.59 -18.63 -5.78
C ASP A 55 7.94 -19.78 -4.81
N GLU A 56 9.15 -20.34 -4.91
CA GLU A 56 9.59 -21.42 -4.02
C GLU A 56 9.81 -20.97 -2.57
N GLU A 57 10.33 -19.74 -2.37
CA GLU A 57 10.49 -19.14 -1.04
C GLU A 57 9.12 -18.91 -0.40
N LEU A 58 8.18 -18.33 -1.16
CA LEU A 58 6.83 -18.12 -0.67
C LEU A 58 6.11 -19.42 -0.31
N GLN A 59 6.28 -20.48 -1.12
CA GLN A 59 5.69 -21.79 -0.78
C GLN A 59 6.25 -22.32 0.54
N ARG A 60 7.56 -22.21 0.78
CA ARG A 60 8.17 -22.59 2.06
C ARG A 60 7.63 -21.76 3.24
N ALA A 61 7.41 -20.46 3.04
CA ALA A 61 6.82 -19.60 4.07
C ALA A 61 5.39 -20.03 4.43
N ARG A 62 4.57 -20.37 3.42
CA ARG A 62 3.20 -20.89 3.61
C ARG A 62 3.17 -22.22 4.34
N ASP A 63 4.07 -23.13 3.99
CA ASP A 63 4.15 -24.45 4.64
C ASP A 63 4.50 -24.35 6.13
N ARG A 64 5.03 -23.20 6.58
CA ARG A 64 5.34 -22.88 7.98
C ARG A 64 4.28 -22.01 8.66
N GLU A 65 3.15 -21.72 7.99
CA GLU A 65 2.06 -20.88 8.51
C GLU A 65 2.46 -19.45 8.89
N HIS A 66 3.54 -18.91 8.31
CA HIS A 66 4.06 -17.56 8.61
C HIS A 66 3.71 -16.56 7.52
N VAL A 67 2.44 -16.46 7.11
CA VAL A 67 2.05 -15.58 5.99
C VAL A 67 0.74 -14.86 6.31
N ILE A 68 0.74 -13.54 6.15
CA ILE A 68 -0.47 -12.73 6.09
C ILE A 68 -0.90 -12.71 4.62
N GLU A 69 -2.06 -13.29 4.35
CA GLU A 69 -2.55 -13.47 2.99
C GLU A 69 -3.45 -12.32 2.56
N ASP A 70 -2.93 -11.47 1.68
CA ASP A 70 -3.73 -10.51 0.95
C ASP A 70 -4.17 -11.02 -0.43
N PRO A 71 -5.29 -10.49 -0.97
CA PRO A 71 -5.74 -10.86 -2.31
C PRO A 71 -4.70 -10.52 -3.39
N LEU A 72 -3.91 -9.45 -3.20
CA LEU A 72 -3.05 -8.84 -4.22
C LEU A 72 -1.55 -8.87 -3.88
N ALA A 73 -1.18 -8.99 -2.62
CA ALA A 73 0.18 -9.21 -2.16
C ALA A 73 0.16 -10.18 -0.96
N LEU A 74 1.32 -10.49 -0.40
CA LEU A 74 1.42 -11.21 0.87
C LEU A 74 2.54 -10.58 1.68
N TYR A 75 2.33 -10.45 2.98
CA TYR A 75 3.36 -10.10 3.93
C TYR A 75 3.85 -11.36 4.64
N VAL A 76 5.17 -11.58 4.60
CA VAL A 76 5.85 -12.64 5.35
C VAL A 76 6.64 -11.95 6.49
N PRO A 77 6.23 -12.13 7.75
CA PRO A 77 6.87 -11.50 8.92
C PRO A 77 8.35 -11.88 9.08
N TYR A 78 9.15 -11.03 9.76
CA TYR A 78 10.60 -11.24 9.85
C TYR A 78 11.02 -12.46 10.69
N HIS A 79 10.09 -13.05 11.44
CA HIS A 79 10.29 -14.34 12.13
C HIS A 79 10.46 -15.52 11.16
N SER A 80 10.15 -15.31 9.88
CA SER A 80 10.42 -16.25 8.79
C SER A 80 11.73 -15.89 8.06
N PRO A 81 12.58 -16.87 7.69
CA PRO A 81 13.76 -16.57 6.87
C PRO A 81 13.40 -16.15 5.45
N GLU A 82 12.16 -16.40 5.00
CA GLU A 82 11.61 -15.96 3.72
C GLU A 82 10.84 -14.61 3.84
N MET A 83 11.14 -13.81 4.86
CA MET A 83 10.47 -12.53 5.11
C MET A 83 10.46 -11.60 3.89
N GLY A 84 9.39 -10.80 3.78
CA GLY A 84 9.27 -9.82 2.72
C GLY A 84 7.84 -9.56 2.27
N ILE A 85 7.73 -8.70 1.27
CA ILE A 85 6.48 -8.37 0.59
C ILE A 85 6.46 -9.06 -0.76
N TYR A 86 5.48 -9.91 -1.01
CA TYR A 86 5.35 -10.70 -2.23
C TYR A 86 4.17 -10.23 -3.07
N PHE A 87 4.43 -9.45 -4.12
CA PHE A 87 3.37 -8.98 -5.02
C PHE A 87 2.84 -10.10 -5.93
N ARG A 88 1.52 -10.34 -5.94
CA ARG A 88 0.89 -11.41 -6.75
C ARG A 88 0.62 -10.94 -8.17
N VAL A 89 1.67 -10.92 -9.00
CA VAL A 89 1.69 -10.21 -10.29
C VAL A 89 0.53 -10.58 -11.20
N LYS A 90 0.19 -11.87 -11.32
CA LYS A 90 -0.94 -12.31 -12.15
C LYS A 90 -2.29 -11.78 -11.65
N ARG A 91 -2.51 -11.83 -10.33
CA ARG A 91 -3.73 -11.32 -9.70
C ARG A 91 -3.82 -9.81 -9.83
N MET A 92 -2.74 -9.10 -9.52
CA MET A 92 -2.65 -7.64 -9.66
C MET A 92 -2.90 -7.17 -11.09
N LEU A 93 -2.30 -7.82 -12.11
CA LEU A 93 -2.53 -7.44 -13.51
C LEU A 93 -3.97 -7.69 -13.96
N SER A 94 -4.59 -8.78 -13.51
CA SER A 94 -5.99 -9.09 -13.81
C SER A 94 -6.93 -8.09 -13.12
N ASP A 95 -6.74 -7.84 -11.83
CA ASP A 95 -7.54 -6.88 -11.05
C ASP A 95 -7.37 -5.45 -11.57
N PHE A 96 -6.14 -5.04 -11.88
CA PHE A 96 -5.86 -3.72 -12.46
C PHE A 96 -6.53 -3.51 -13.82
N GLN A 97 -6.57 -4.53 -14.68
CA GLN A 97 -7.31 -4.42 -15.94
C GLN A 97 -8.81 -4.19 -15.70
N ALA A 98 -9.40 -4.92 -14.75
CA ALA A 98 -10.79 -4.71 -14.37
C ALA A 98 -11.01 -3.29 -13.83
N PHE A 99 -10.13 -2.83 -12.92
CA PHE A 99 -10.16 -1.48 -12.38
C PHE A 99 -10.06 -0.38 -13.44
N ALA A 100 -9.04 -0.44 -14.31
CA ALA A 100 -8.77 0.59 -15.32
C ALA A 100 -9.90 0.70 -16.35
N SER A 101 -10.57 -0.42 -16.66
CA SER A 101 -11.68 -0.47 -17.61
C SER A 101 -13.07 -0.17 -16.99
N LYS A 102 -13.18 -0.17 -15.66
CA LYS A 102 -14.47 0.03 -14.96
C LYS A 102 -14.91 1.50 -14.89
N TYR A 103 -13.96 2.43 -14.81
CA TYR A 103 -14.23 3.85 -14.59
C TYR A 103 -13.83 4.69 -15.78
N SER A 104 -14.43 5.88 -15.89
CA SER A 104 -14.03 6.89 -16.86
C SER A 104 -13.01 7.84 -16.24
N TRP A 105 -11.93 8.14 -16.96
CA TRP A 105 -10.80 8.87 -16.39
C TRP A 105 -10.71 10.31 -16.94
N PRO A 106 -10.29 11.29 -16.12
CA PRO A 106 -10.02 12.65 -16.58
C PRO A 106 -8.99 12.67 -17.71
N SER A 107 -9.11 13.65 -18.60
CA SER A 107 -8.11 13.86 -19.66
C SER A 107 -6.71 14.05 -19.06
N GLY A 108 -5.74 13.31 -19.60
CA GLY A 108 -4.36 13.33 -19.14
C GLY A 108 -4.00 12.29 -18.07
N VAL A 109 -4.96 11.59 -17.46
CA VAL A 109 -4.65 10.41 -16.64
C VAL A 109 -4.24 9.25 -17.55
N THR A 110 -3.06 8.70 -17.31
CA THR A 110 -2.49 7.61 -18.11
C THR A 110 -2.55 6.25 -17.40
N VAL A 111 -2.44 5.15 -18.16
CA VAL A 111 -2.34 3.78 -17.60
C VAL A 111 -1.19 3.68 -16.59
N ASN A 112 -0.04 4.29 -16.90
CA ASN A 112 1.12 4.27 -16.02
C ASN A 112 0.85 4.97 -14.69
N GLU A 113 0.06 6.05 -14.68
CA GLU A 113 -0.33 6.76 -13.46
C GLU A 113 -1.29 5.95 -12.60
N LEU A 114 -2.29 5.33 -13.24
CA LEU A 114 -3.22 4.41 -12.58
C LEU A 114 -2.45 3.25 -11.94
N TRP A 115 -1.55 2.61 -12.70
CA TRP A 115 -0.74 1.49 -12.22
C TRP A 115 0.18 1.91 -11.08
N HIS A 116 0.79 3.08 -11.19
CA HIS A 116 1.69 3.59 -10.16
C HIS A 116 0.96 3.79 -8.83
N ILE A 117 -0.20 4.44 -8.83
CA ILE A 117 -1.00 4.62 -7.61
C ILE A 117 -1.52 3.27 -7.10
N TYR A 118 -2.02 2.41 -7.99
CA TYR A 118 -2.47 1.05 -7.66
C TYR A 118 -1.41 0.25 -6.90
N VAL A 119 -0.20 0.14 -7.47
CA VAL A 119 0.91 -0.60 -6.86
C VAL A 119 1.37 0.05 -5.56
N MET A 120 1.45 1.39 -5.52
CA MET A 120 1.91 2.09 -4.31
C MET A 120 0.93 1.98 -3.15
N THR A 121 -0.39 1.95 -3.41
CA THR A 121 -1.37 1.71 -2.34
C THR A 121 -1.18 0.32 -1.74
N ILE A 122 -1.02 -0.71 -2.57
CA ILE A 122 -0.76 -2.08 -2.09
C ILE A 122 0.57 -2.14 -1.33
N PHE A 123 1.63 -1.56 -1.88
CA PHE A 123 2.92 -1.49 -1.18
C PHE A 123 2.82 -0.82 0.20
N TRP A 124 2.10 0.30 0.31
CA TRP A 124 1.94 0.98 1.60
C TRP A 124 1.10 0.20 2.60
N HIS A 125 0.16 -0.63 2.12
CA HIS A 125 -0.61 -1.55 2.97
C HIS A 125 0.32 -2.59 3.59
N GLU A 126 1.08 -3.31 2.76
CA GLU A 126 2.03 -4.33 3.22
C GLU A 126 3.15 -3.75 4.09
N MET A 127 3.60 -2.53 3.76
CA MET A 127 4.56 -1.79 4.60
C MET A 127 3.96 -1.45 5.97
N ALA A 128 2.65 -1.22 6.08
CA ALA A 128 2.03 -0.93 7.36
C ALA A 128 2.06 -2.17 8.28
N HIS A 129 1.81 -3.37 7.76
CA HIS A 129 2.02 -4.62 8.52
C HIS A 129 3.44 -4.74 9.02
N HIS A 130 4.42 -4.47 8.17
CA HIS A 130 5.83 -4.46 8.56
C HIS A 130 6.10 -3.49 9.72
N VAL A 131 5.57 -2.26 9.66
CA VAL A 131 5.77 -1.29 10.74
C VAL A 131 5.02 -1.69 12.02
N VAL A 132 3.88 -2.37 11.93
CA VAL A 132 3.22 -2.94 13.11
C VAL A 132 4.11 -4.01 13.76
N GLU A 133 4.77 -4.85 12.96
CA GLU A 133 5.74 -5.83 13.46
C GLU A 133 6.98 -5.14 14.09
N ASP A 134 7.51 -4.08 13.49
CA ASP A 134 8.60 -3.28 14.06
C ASP A 134 8.22 -2.68 15.43
N VAL A 135 6.99 -2.18 15.57
CA VAL A 135 6.47 -1.72 16.86
C VAL A 135 6.50 -2.88 17.87
N ALA A 136 5.98 -4.05 17.48
CA ALA A 136 5.94 -5.22 18.36
C ALA A 136 7.34 -5.63 18.81
N THR A 137 8.29 -5.66 17.87
CA THR A 137 9.70 -5.97 18.12
C THR A 137 10.30 -5.05 19.17
N LEU A 138 10.10 -3.74 19.01
CA LEU A 138 10.68 -2.75 19.92
C LEU A 138 10.03 -2.83 21.30
N MET A 139 8.73 -3.09 21.37
CA MET A 139 8.04 -3.29 22.65
C MET A 139 8.58 -4.51 23.39
N GLU A 140 8.82 -5.63 22.70
CA GLU A 140 9.45 -6.83 23.27
C GLU A 140 10.86 -6.54 23.78
N TRP A 141 11.69 -5.84 22.99
CA TRP A 141 13.06 -5.46 23.39
C TRP A 141 13.10 -4.51 24.60
N MET A 142 12.08 -3.68 24.77
CA MET A 142 11.94 -2.81 25.95
C MET A 142 11.42 -3.56 27.19
N GLY A 143 11.29 -4.88 27.13
CA GLY A 143 10.80 -5.72 28.24
C GLY A 143 9.28 -5.79 28.34
N GLY A 144 8.56 -5.37 27.31
CA GLY A 144 7.12 -5.62 27.18
C GLY A 144 6.83 -7.08 26.85
N SER A 145 5.65 -7.56 27.22
CA SER A 145 5.16 -8.91 26.87
C SER A 145 4.41 -8.95 25.55
N ASN A 146 4.37 -7.84 24.81
CA ASN A 146 3.61 -7.74 23.57
C ASN A 146 4.42 -8.35 22.44
N GLN A 147 3.92 -9.45 21.90
CA GLN A 147 4.47 -10.09 20.71
C GLN A 147 3.53 -9.85 19.54
N TYR A 148 4.06 -9.89 18.33
CA TYR A 148 3.25 -9.83 17.12
C TYR A 148 2.37 -11.10 17.03
N PRO A 149 1.05 -10.99 16.71
CA PRO A 149 0.30 -9.79 16.36
C PRO A 149 -0.11 -8.92 17.57
N LEU A 150 -0.06 -7.59 17.40
CA LEU A 150 -0.39 -6.63 18.47
C LEU A 150 -1.89 -6.37 18.65
N MET A 151 -2.70 -6.73 17.67
CA MET A 151 -4.13 -6.45 17.62
C MET A 151 -4.87 -7.56 16.87
N SER A 152 -6.21 -7.52 16.87
CA SER A 152 -6.97 -8.48 16.07
C SER A 152 -6.66 -8.29 14.58
N HIS A 153 -6.68 -9.39 13.82
CA HIS A 153 -6.50 -9.35 12.36
C HIS A 153 -7.38 -8.28 11.70
N LEU A 154 -8.67 -8.24 12.04
CA LEU A 154 -9.59 -7.23 11.50
C LEU A 154 -9.14 -5.79 11.78
N ALA A 155 -8.69 -5.50 13.00
CA ALA A 155 -8.22 -4.16 13.37
C ALA A 155 -6.93 -3.79 12.63
N GLU A 156 -6.01 -4.76 12.47
CA GLU A 156 -4.75 -4.56 11.75
C GLU A 156 -4.99 -4.25 10.28
N GLU A 157 -5.79 -5.06 9.59
CA GLU A 157 -6.13 -4.88 8.17
C GLU A 157 -6.75 -3.49 7.89
N ARG A 158 -7.68 -3.06 8.75
CA ARG A 158 -8.32 -1.74 8.64
C ARG A 158 -7.34 -0.60 8.87
N PHE A 159 -6.45 -0.76 9.84
CA PHE A 159 -5.40 0.20 10.16
C PHE A 159 -4.34 0.29 9.06
N CYS A 160 -3.90 -0.84 8.51
CA CYS A 160 -3.00 -0.92 7.36
C CYS A 160 -3.62 -0.23 6.14
N GLU A 161 -4.89 -0.50 5.84
CA GLU A 161 -5.60 0.14 4.74
C GLU A 161 -5.72 1.67 4.93
N PHE A 162 -6.03 2.14 6.15
CA PHE A 162 -6.07 3.57 6.46
C PHE A 162 -4.74 4.26 6.15
N ASN A 163 -3.64 3.67 6.60
CA ASN A 163 -2.30 4.21 6.39
C ASN A 163 -1.90 4.13 4.91
N ALA A 164 -2.29 3.07 4.21
CA ALA A 164 -2.05 2.88 2.79
C ALA A 164 -2.69 3.99 1.95
N PHE A 165 -4.00 4.22 2.11
CA PHE A 165 -4.73 5.24 1.35
C PHE A 165 -4.25 6.65 1.68
N THR A 166 -4.09 6.95 2.98
CA THR A 166 -3.60 8.26 3.43
C THR A 166 -2.20 8.56 2.91
N THR A 167 -1.33 7.54 2.88
CA THR A 167 0.05 7.70 2.42
C THR A 167 0.13 7.74 0.90
N ALA A 168 -0.60 6.90 0.16
CA ALA A 168 -0.65 6.96 -1.29
C ALA A 168 -1.18 8.31 -1.82
N GLU A 169 -2.14 8.94 -1.13
CA GLU A 169 -2.67 10.26 -1.50
C GLU A 169 -1.59 11.35 -1.38
N ARG A 170 -0.78 11.28 -0.32
CA ARG A 170 0.23 12.31 0.03
C ARG A 170 1.59 12.06 -0.61
N GLN A 171 2.01 10.82 -0.64
CA GLN A 171 3.30 10.31 -1.11
C GLN A 171 3.09 9.11 -2.06
N PRO A 172 2.70 9.38 -3.31
CA PRO A 172 2.58 8.34 -4.32
C PRO A 172 3.96 7.85 -4.80
N SER A 173 5.09 8.35 -4.30
CA SER A 173 6.42 7.89 -4.71
C SER A 173 6.94 6.77 -3.80
N PRO A 174 7.79 5.87 -4.32
CA PRO A 174 8.57 4.97 -3.47
C PRO A 174 9.33 5.75 -2.39
N PRO A 175 9.51 5.16 -1.19
CA PRO A 175 10.31 5.77 -0.15
C PRO A 175 11.79 5.86 -0.56
N GLY A 176 12.38 7.04 -0.37
CA GLY A 176 13.79 7.30 -0.69
C GLY A 176 14.14 7.05 -2.16
N ARG A 177 15.09 6.13 -2.40
CA ARG A 177 15.52 5.69 -3.74
C ARG A 177 15.23 4.20 -3.99
N HIS A 178 14.41 3.59 -3.15
CA HIS A 178 14.14 2.16 -3.21
C HIS A 178 13.32 1.81 -4.45
N LYS A 179 13.61 0.64 -5.04
CA LYS A 179 12.91 0.13 -6.22
C LYS A 179 11.75 -0.73 -5.77
N ILE A 180 10.58 -0.52 -6.35
CA ILE A 180 9.43 -1.42 -6.19
C ILE A 180 9.39 -2.33 -7.43
N PRO A 181 9.41 -3.68 -7.28
CA PRO A 181 9.53 -4.65 -8.37
C PRO A 181 8.56 -4.52 -9.55
N LEU A 182 7.44 -3.81 -9.37
CA LEU A 182 6.38 -3.64 -10.36
C LEU A 182 6.37 -2.27 -11.04
N LEU A 183 7.27 -1.36 -10.64
CA LEU A 183 7.37 -0.03 -11.20
C LEU A 183 8.56 0.03 -12.18
N PRO A 184 8.33 0.28 -13.49
CA PRO A 184 9.39 0.31 -14.50
C PRO A 184 10.39 1.46 -14.29
N SER A 185 10.01 2.49 -13.53
CA SER A 185 10.86 3.62 -13.18
C SER A 185 10.62 4.03 -11.73
N ILE A 186 11.69 4.47 -11.06
CA ILE A 186 11.61 5.12 -9.74
C ILE A 186 10.98 6.52 -9.88
N GLN A 187 11.00 7.10 -11.08
CA GLN A 187 10.41 8.40 -11.32
C GLN A 187 8.89 8.30 -11.33
N VAL A 188 8.26 9.02 -10.40
CA VAL A 188 6.82 9.24 -10.45
C VAL A 188 6.45 9.87 -11.80
N PRO A 189 5.42 9.35 -12.51
CA PRO A 189 4.89 9.95 -13.72
C PRO A 189 4.66 11.47 -13.59
N SER A 190 4.89 12.20 -14.68
CA SER A 190 4.85 13.67 -14.69
C SER A 190 3.50 14.26 -14.27
N GLY A 191 2.37 13.60 -14.57
CA GLY A 191 1.05 14.09 -14.18
C GLY A 191 0.73 13.87 -12.69
N ILE A 192 1.52 13.08 -11.96
CA ILE A 192 1.43 12.95 -10.50
C ILE A 192 2.29 14.02 -9.78
N LYS A 193 3.38 14.47 -10.41
CA LYS A 193 4.32 15.48 -9.85
C LYS A 193 3.84 16.94 -9.96
N GLY A 194 2.66 17.18 -10.53
CA GLY A 194 2.20 18.52 -10.87
C GLY A 194 2.09 19.48 -9.67
N LYS A 195 2.65 20.69 -9.82
CA LYS A 195 2.38 21.86 -8.96
C LYS A 195 0.97 22.46 -9.22
N SER A 196 0.22 21.91 -10.17
CA SER A 196 -1.15 22.31 -10.49
C SER A 196 -2.16 21.54 -9.63
N GLY A 197 -3.22 22.21 -9.16
CA GLY A 197 -4.28 21.60 -8.33
C GLY A 197 -5.01 20.41 -8.96
N VAL A 198 -4.80 20.16 -10.25
CA VAL A 198 -5.31 19.00 -11.01
C VAL A 198 -4.66 17.68 -10.56
N ALA A 199 -3.38 17.68 -10.19
CA ALA A 199 -2.69 16.46 -9.76
C ALA A 199 -3.19 15.94 -8.39
N PRO A 200 -3.41 16.78 -7.36
CA PRO A 200 -4.09 16.37 -6.12
C PRO A 200 -5.49 15.79 -6.36
N PHE A 201 -6.29 16.42 -7.22
CA PHE A 201 -7.63 15.95 -7.55
C PHE A 201 -7.59 14.55 -8.19
N ASN A 202 -6.77 14.37 -9.23
CA ASN A 202 -6.65 13.09 -9.94
C ASN A 202 -6.20 11.97 -9.00
N LYS A 203 -5.22 12.20 -8.12
CA LYS A 203 -4.79 11.20 -7.13
C LYS A 203 -5.94 10.77 -6.23
N ARG A 204 -6.67 11.73 -5.67
CA ARG A 204 -7.79 11.44 -4.78
C ARG A 204 -8.93 10.73 -5.51
N LEU A 205 -9.22 11.11 -6.76
CA LEU A 205 -10.18 10.41 -7.60
C LEU A 205 -9.75 8.95 -7.85
N ILE A 206 -8.51 8.71 -8.25
CA ILE A 206 -7.99 7.36 -8.50
C ILE A 206 -8.10 6.49 -7.24
N LEU A 207 -7.69 7.02 -6.08
CA LEU A 207 -7.84 6.33 -4.80
C LEU A 207 -9.32 6.09 -4.45
N SER A 208 -10.20 7.04 -4.71
CA SER A 208 -11.63 6.86 -4.46
C SER A 208 -12.20 5.75 -5.35
N CYS A 209 -11.81 5.70 -6.63
CA CYS A 209 -12.17 4.60 -7.52
C CYS A 209 -11.62 3.26 -7.01
N LEU A 210 -10.39 3.19 -6.49
CA LEU A 210 -9.82 1.97 -5.89
C LEU A 210 -10.61 1.52 -4.66
N TYR A 211 -10.95 2.46 -3.79
CA TYR A 211 -11.77 2.22 -2.61
C TYR A 211 -13.09 1.51 -2.96
N TYR A 212 -13.82 2.02 -3.96
CA TYR A 212 -15.06 1.38 -4.42
C TYR A 212 -14.82 0.12 -5.25
N HIS A 213 -13.72 0.04 -5.98
CA HIS A 213 -13.37 -1.14 -6.78
C HIS A 213 -13.12 -2.36 -5.90
N TRP A 214 -12.40 -2.18 -4.79
CA TRP A 214 -12.10 -3.24 -3.82
C TRP A 214 -13.19 -3.43 -2.77
N GLY A 215 -14.35 -2.75 -2.88
CA GLY A 215 -15.48 -2.90 -1.97
C GLY A 215 -15.18 -2.44 -0.55
N ARG A 216 -14.40 -1.37 -0.38
CA ARG A 216 -14.07 -0.82 0.94
C ARG A 216 -15.21 -0.01 1.55
N ASP A 217 -16.21 0.35 0.74
CA ASP A 217 -17.44 1.02 1.14
C ASP A 217 -18.40 0.13 1.95
N TYR A 218 -18.29 -1.20 1.79
CA TYR A 218 -19.12 -2.12 2.57
C TYR A 218 -18.76 -2.04 4.06
N PRO A 219 -19.74 -1.85 4.97
CA PRO A 219 -19.48 -1.78 6.41
C PRO A 219 -18.81 -3.05 6.98
N THR A 220 -19.03 -4.19 6.33
CA THR A 220 -18.48 -5.49 6.68
C THR A 220 -17.12 -5.76 6.04
N SER A 221 -16.56 -4.82 5.27
CA SER A 221 -15.26 -4.99 4.64
C SER A 221 -14.17 -5.14 5.71
N THR A 222 -13.37 -6.20 5.59
CA THR A 222 -12.15 -6.40 6.40
C THR A 222 -11.16 -5.27 6.18
N TYR A 223 -11.15 -4.71 4.97
CA TYR A 223 -10.19 -3.71 4.52
C TYR A 223 -10.79 -2.31 4.47
N ARG A 224 -11.73 -1.98 5.36
CA ARG A 224 -12.22 -0.60 5.44
C ARG A 224 -11.12 0.29 6.05
N PRO A 225 -10.70 1.40 5.42
CA PRO A 225 -9.59 2.22 5.90
C PRO A 225 -10.00 3.10 7.09
N ILE A 226 -10.13 2.48 8.26
CA ILE A 226 -10.52 3.11 9.53
C ILE A 226 -9.57 2.70 10.65
N VAL A 227 -9.35 3.61 11.59
CA VAL A 227 -8.54 3.38 12.79
C VAL A 227 -9.45 3.00 13.95
N GLU A 228 -9.37 1.75 14.37
CA GLU A 228 -10.12 1.24 15.53
C GLU A 228 -9.39 1.53 16.85
N GLY A 229 -10.12 1.41 17.96
CA GLY A 229 -9.59 1.61 19.31
C GLY A 229 -8.34 0.77 19.58
N ASP A 230 -8.45 -0.53 19.31
CA ASP A 230 -7.39 -1.49 19.58
C ASP A 230 -6.12 -1.18 18.79
N ALA A 231 -6.26 -0.83 17.50
CA ALA A 231 -5.13 -0.46 16.65
C ALA A 231 -4.41 0.78 17.16
N SER A 232 -5.15 1.86 17.48
CA SER A 232 -4.56 3.11 17.96
C SER A 232 -3.79 2.93 19.27
N HIS A 233 -4.29 2.12 20.21
CA HIS A 233 -3.61 1.85 21.47
C HIS A 233 -2.41 0.91 21.30
N ALA A 234 -2.55 -0.10 20.44
CA ALA A 234 -1.52 -1.11 20.21
C ALA A 234 -0.20 -0.52 19.70
N VAL A 235 -0.26 0.52 18.86
CA VAL A 235 0.93 1.14 18.26
C VAL A 235 1.29 2.52 18.82
N ASP A 236 0.63 2.95 19.89
CA ASP A 236 0.75 4.32 20.41
C ASP A 236 2.20 4.68 20.79
N GLY A 237 2.56 5.94 20.54
CA GLY A 237 3.87 6.51 20.82
C GLY A 237 4.99 6.12 19.85
N LEU A 238 4.99 4.90 19.29
CA LEU A 238 6.06 4.40 18.41
C LEU A 238 5.73 4.57 16.93
N TRP A 239 4.47 4.37 16.53
CA TRP A 239 4.04 4.36 15.11
C TRP A 239 4.60 5.52 14.30
N ASN A 240 4.43 6.75 14.76
CA ASN A 240 4.83 7.94 13.99
C ASN A 240 6.32 8.00 13.68
N GLY A 241 7.16 7.56 14.63
CA GLY A 241 8.60 7.54 14.46
C GLY A 241 9.00 6.53 13.38
N LEU A 242 8.52 5.30 13.53
CA LEU A 242 8.85 4.18 12.63
C LEU A 242 8.21 4.38 11.25
N TRP A 243 6.91 4.67 11.17
CA TRP A 243 6.22 4.98 9.92
C TRP A 243 6.83 6.20 9.20
N GLY A 244 7.23 7.22 9.96
CA GLY A 244 7.94 8.39 9.43
C GLY A 244 9.28 8.03 8.81
N ALA A 245 10.05 7.15 9.46
CA ALA A 245 11.33 6.66 8.98
C ALA A 245 11.17 5.82 7.71
N HIS A 246 10.22 4.87 7.67
CA HIS A 246 9.92 4.09 6.47
C HIS A 246 9.43 4.94 5.30
N LYS A 247 8.57 5.95 5.55
CA LYS A 247 8.22 6.90 4.48
C LYS A 247 9.42 7.65 3.92
N GLY A 248 10.43 7.91 4.76
CA GLY A 248 11.72 8.47 4.34
C GLY A 248 12.64 7.48 3.61
N GLY A 249 12.33 6.19 3.65
CA GLY A 249 13.18 5.11 3.13
C GLY A 249 14.38 4.81 3.99
N TYR A 250 14.29 5.11 5.29
CA TYR A 250 15.32 4.79 6.26
C TYR A 250 15.14 3.37 6.79
N ASP A 251 16.27 2.75 7.10
CA ASP A 251 16.38 1.50 7.83
C ASP A 251 15.98 1.76 9.30
N VAL A 252 15.07 0.96 9.86
CA VAL A 252 14.48 1.20 11.20
C VAL A 252 14.85 0.09 12.17
N VAL A 253 14.34 -1.12 11.95
CA VAL A 253 14.66 -2.31 12.72
C VAL A 253 15.38 -3.31 11.82
N LYS A 254 16.63 -3.63 12.16
CA LYS A 254 17.41 -4.65 11.45
C LYS A 254 17.06 -6.05 11.96
N ALA A 255 16.00 -6.66 11.44
CA ALA A 255 15.65 -8.03 11.79
C ALA A 255 15.08 -8.80 10.59
N PRO A 256 15.70 -9.93 10.17
CA PRO A 256 17.14 -10.09 9.93
C PRO A 256 17.67 -9.22 8.76
N TYR A 257 16.78 -8.70 7.92
CA TYR A 257 17.08 -7.80 6.81
C TYR A 257 16.10 -6.63 6.79
N GLU A 258 16.50 -5.55 6.13
CA GLU A 258 15.61 -4.41 5.90
C GLU A 258 14.58 -4.75 4.83
N ILE A 259 13.31 -4.41 5.08
CA ILE A 259 12.18 -4.76 4.20
C ILE A 259 12.38 -4.32 2.74
N TYR A 260 13.10 -3.22 2.51
CA TYR A 260 13.39 -2.71 1.15
C TYR A 260 14.27 -3.64 0.31
N LYS A 261 14.99 -4.56 0.95
CA LYS A 261 15.78 -5.61 0.28
C LYS A 261 14.96 -6.88 0.04
N CYS A 262 13.77 -6.95 0.62
CA CYS A 262 12.89 -8.11 0.65
C CYS A 262 11.57 -7.81 -0.06
N LEU A 263 11.64 -7.09 -1.18
CA LEU A 263 10.51 -6.82 -2.06
C LEU A 263 10.55 -7.81 -3.23
N TYR A 264 9.57 -8.69 -3.28
CA TYR A 264 9.52 -9.81 -4.20
C TYR A 264 8.22 -9.83 -5.00
N CYS A 265 8.17 -10.71 -5.97
CA CYS A 265 6.99 -10.96 -6.78
C CYS A 265 6.70 -12.46 -6.79
N THR A 266 5.45 -12.81 -7.02
CA THR A 266 5.03 -14.20 -7.14
C THR A 266 4.02 -14.39 -8.27
N THR A 267 4.01 -15.59 -8.84
CA THR A 267 3.02 -16.03 -9.82
C THR A 267 1.92 -16.93 -9.22
N LEU A 268 1.99 -17.17 -7.89
CA LEU A 268 1.05 -17.96 -7.08
C LEU A 268 -0.18 -17.15 -6.61
#